data_AF-A0A6G3XLM9-F1
#
_entry.id   AF-A0A6G3XLM9-F1
#
_cell.length_a   1.000
_cell.length_b   1.000
_cell.length_c   1.000
_cell.angle_alpha   90.00
_cell.angle_beta   90.00
_cell.angle_gamma   90.00
#
_symmetry.space_group_name_H-M   'P 1'
#
loop_
_entity.id
_entity.type
_entity.pdbx_description
1 polymer ?
#
loop_
_entity_poly.entity_id
_entity_poly.type
_entity_poly.pdbx_seq_one_letter_code
_entity_poly.pdbx_strand_id
1 'polypeptide(L)' 'MQTTDNSLTWLLQRLLEQTPGTRHALALSRDGLKLCWTEHLTLDQADQLAAICSGMQALAQGASIEFGDSTGGVRHSMT' A
#
# COMPACT_ATOMS: atom_id res chain seq x y z
N MET A 1 -20.64 3.32 -3.89
CA MET A 1 -20.45 2.07 -3.12
C MET A 1 -19.54 2.42 -1.96
N GLN A 2 -20.09 2.59 -0.76
CA GLN A 2 -19.28 2.79 0.45
C GLN A 2 -18.59 1.46 0.76
N THR A 3 -17.32 1.33 0.37
CA THR A 3 -16.42 0.30 0.87
C THR A 3 -16.04 0.71 2.29
N THR A 4 -16.99 0.58 3.22
CA THR A 4 -16.80 0.96 4.61
C THR A 4 -15.73 0.05 5.22
N ASP A 5 -14.54 0.62 5.40
CA ASP A 5 -13.43 0.36 6.35
C ASP A 5 -13.20 -1.06 6.92
N ASN A 6 -14.25 -1.78 7.31
CA ASN A 6 -14.17 -3.12 7.88
C ASN A 6 -14.06 -4.26 6.85
N SER A 7 -14.39 -4.03 5.58
CA SER A 7 -14.46 -5.12 4.59
C SER A 7 -13.12 -5.57 4.03
N LEU A 8 -12.02 -4.86 4.29
CA LEU A 8 -10.69 -5.24 3.79
C LEU A 8 -9.68 -5.51 4.92
N THR A 9 -9.92 -5.01 6.12
CA THR A 9 -9.07 -5.27 7.29
C THR A 9 -8.90 -6.77 7.55
N TRP A 10 -9.96 -7.57 7.41
CA TRP A 10 -9.86 -9.03 7.58
C TRP A 10 -8.89 -9.68 6.58
N LEU A 11 -8.80 -9.15 5.36
CA LEU A 11 -7.91 -9.69 4.32
C LEU A 11 -6.45 -9.37 4.65
N LEU A 12 -6.19 -8.17 5.16
CA LEU A 12 -4.86 -7.81 5.65
C LEU A 12 -4.46 -8.64 6.88
N GLN A 13 -5.39 -8.89 7.81
CA GLN A 13 -5.12 -9.78 8.95
C GLN A 13 -4.80 -11.20 8.50
N ARG A 14 -5.55 -11.76 7.54
CA ARG A 14 -5.23 -13.06 6.93
C ARG A 14 -3.85 -13.08 6.27
N LEU A 15 -3.43 -11.98 5.63
CA LEU A 15 -2.09 -11.87 5.04
C LEU A 15 -1.00 -11.97 6.12
N LEU A 16 -1.18 -11.30 7.26
CA LEU A 16 -0.25 -11.37 8.40
C LEU A 16 -0.18 -12.78 8.99
N GLU A 17 -1.33 -13.43 9.19
CA GLU A 17 -1.41 -14.81 9.71
C GLU A 17 -0.67 -15.81 8.81
N GLN A 18 -0.71 -15.61 7.50
CA GLN A 18 -0.16 -16.54 6.50
C GLN A 18 1.28 -16.21 6.08
N THR A 19 1.83 -15.07 6.52
CA THR A 19 3.17 -14.61 6.09
C THR A 19 4.08 -14.44 7.30
N PRO A 20 4.85 -15.47 7.68
CA PRO A 20 5.77 -15.40 8.81
C PRO A 20 6.74 -14.23 8.68
N GLY A 21 6.85 -13.42 9.73
CA GLY A 21 7.72 -12.25 9.78
C GLY A 21 7.09 -10.93 9.31
N THR A 22 5.89 -10.95 8.74
CA THR A 22 5.14 -9.73 8.43
C THR A 22 4.57 -9.11 9.71
N ARG A 23 4.93 -7.85 9.98
CA ARG A 23 4.49 -7.14 11.20
C ARG A 23 3.32 -6.18 10.95
N HIS A 24 3.23 -5.63 9.74
CA HIS A 24 2.28 -4.58 9.39
C HIS A 24 1.81 -4.76 7.96
N ALA A 25 0.54 -4.46 7.70
CA ALA A 25 0.01 -4.32 6.35
C ALA A 25 -0.95 -3.14 6.25
N LEU A 26 -0.93 -2.49 5.09
CA LEU A 26 -1.69 -1.29 4.75
C LEU A 26 -2.16 -1.42 3.30
N ALA A 27 -3.45 -1.17 3.07
CA ALA A 27 -4.00 -1.04 1.74
C ALA A 27 -4.23 0.43 1.41
N LEU A 28 -3.80 0.84 0.22
CA LEU A 28 -3.95 2.21 -0.29
C LEU A 28 -4.82 2.22 -1.54
N SER A 29 -5.52 3.32 -1.73
CA SER A 29 -6.14 3.69 -2.99
C SER A 29 -5.06 4.14 -3.99
N ARG A 30 -5.42 4.22 -5.27
CA ARG A 30 -4.52 4.65 -6.35
C ARG A 30 -3.98 6.08 -6.14
N ASP A 31 -4.75 6.91 -5.44
CA ASP A 31 -4.38 8.29 -5.06
C ASP A 31 -3.54 8.37 -3.78
N GLY A 32 -3.16 7.22 -3.19
CA GLY A 32 -2.31 7.16 -2.00
C GLY A 32 -3.08 7.24 -0.67
N LEU A 33 -4.41 7.36 -0.70
CA LEU A 33 -5.22 7.41 0.52
C LEU A 33 -5.34 6.03 1.17
N LYS A 34 -5.15 5.97 2.49
CA LYS A 34 -5.32 4.73 3.27
C LYS A 34 -6.76 4.23 3.22
N LEU A 35 -6.93 2.95 2.89
CA LEU A 35 -8.22 2.27 2.81
C LEU A 35 -8.48 1.40 4.04
N CYS A 36 -7.46 0.68 4.52
CA CYS A 36 -7.49 -0.11 5.75
C CYS A 36 -6.06 -0.51 6.14
N TRP A 37 -5.87 -0.83 7.42
CA TRP A 37 -4.58 -1.26 7.96
C TRP A 37 -4.77 -2.26 9.11
N THR A 38 -3.72 -3.01 9.41
CA THR A 38 -3.72 -3.99 10.51
C THR A 38 -3.64 -3.30 11.87
N GLU A 39 -4.23 -3.90 12.91
CA GLU A 39 -4.32 -3.32 14.27
C GLU A 39 -2.97 -2.94 14.90
N HIS A 40 -1.87 -3.54 14.45
CA HIS A 40 -0.51 -3.20 14.90
C HIS A 40 0.04 -1.88 14.33
N LEU A 41 -0.73 -1.17 13.49
CA LEU A 41 -0.43 0.19 13.03
C LEU A 41 -1.37 1.19 13.70
N THR A 42 -0.82 2.20 14.37
CA THR A 42 -1.61 3.35 14.81
C THR A 42 -2.09 4.18 13.61
N LEU A 43 -3.08 5.04 13.81
CA LEU A 43 -3.58 5.93 12.76
C LEU A 43 -2.44 6.78 12.16
N ASP A 44 -1.63 7.40 13.01
CA ASP A 44 -0.49 8.24 12.58
C ASP A 44 0.57 7.42 11.83
N GLN A 45 0.86 6.19 12.28
CA GLN A 45 1.78 5.29 11.58
C GLN A 45 1.24 4.87 10.21
N ALA A 46 -0.06 4.62 10.11
CA ALA A 46 -0.71 4.30 8.85
C ALA A 46 -0.65 5.49 7.88
N ASP A 47 -0.84 6.72 8.37
CA ASP A 47 -0.68 7.94 7.58
C ASP A 47 0.76 8.15 7.10
N GLN A 48 1.74 7.95 7.99
CA GLN A 48 3.14 8.05 7.62
C GLN A 48 3.54 7.00 6.58
N LEU A 49 3.10 5.75 6.77
CA LEU A 49 3.38 4.67 5.82
C LEU A 49 2.69 4.92 4.47
N ALA A 50 1.45 5.44 4.47
CA ALA A 50 0.75 5.84 3.24
C ALA A 50 1.53 6.91 2.46
N ALA A 51 2.06 7.92 3.15
CA ALA A 51 2.87 8.96 2.54
C ALA A 51 4.17 8.40 1.93
N ILE A 52 4.86 7.51 2.64
CA ILE A 52 6.08 6.84 2.15
C ILE A 52 5.77 6.03 0.88
N CYS A 53 4.74 5.19 0.92
CA CYS A 53 4.34 4.37 -0.23
C CYS A 53 3.95 5.23 -1.44
N SER A 54 3.25 6.35 -1.22
CA SER A 54 2.90 7.30 -2.28
C SER A 54 4.15 7.92 -2.92
N GLY A 55 5.15 8.28 -2.12
CA GLY A 55 6.45 8.74 -2.62
C GLY A 55 7.19 7.67 -3.44
N MET A 56 7.21 6.43 -2.96
CA MET A 56 7.78 5.30 -3.71
C MET A 56 7.07 5.09 -5.05
N GLN A 57 5.73 5.16 -5.08
CA GLN A 57 4.95 5.03 -6.31
C GLN A 57 5.27 6.15 -7.30
N ALA A 58 5.40 7.41 -6.85
CA ALA A 58 5.77 8.53 -7.70
C ALA A 58 7.17 8.36 -8.30
N LEU A 59 8.14 7.91 -7.51
CA LEU A 59 9.49 7.60 -7.99
C LEU A 59 9.48 6.46 -9.02
N ALA A 60 8.75 5.39 -8.72
CA ALA A 60 8.61 4.24 -9.60
C ALA A 60 7.94 4.63 -10.93
N GLN A 61 6.92 5.49 -10.88
CA GLN A 61 6.29 6.08 -12.07
C GLN A 61 7.29 6.91 -12.87
N GLY A 62 8.07 7.79 -12.22
CA GLY A 62 9.13 8.56 -12.86
C GLY A 62 10.16 7.66 -13.55
N ALA A 63 10.62 6.60 -12.89
CA ALA A 63 11.54 5.62 -13.47
C ALA A 63 10.93 4.88 -14.68
N SER A 64 9.62 4.60 -14.66
CA SER A 64 8.93 3.97 -15.80
C SER A 64 8.83 4.90 -17.01
N ILE A 65 8.74 6.21 -16.77
CA ILE A 65 8.72 7.21 -17.84
C ILE A 65 10.12 7.38 -18.43
N GLU A 66 11.14 7.49 -17.57
CA GLU A 66 12.51 7.76 -17.99
C GLU A 66 13.19 6.52 -18.60
N PHE A 67 12.96 5.34 -18.05
CA PHE A 67 13.67 4.11 -18.40
C PHE A 67 12.77 2.98 -18.94
N GLY A 68 11.46 3.19 -18.99
CA GLY A 68 10.48 2.23 -19.49
C GLY A 68 9.84 2.66 -20.81
N ASP A 69 8.77 1.99 -21.20
CA ASP A 69 8.01 2.29 -22.43
C ASP A 69 6.88 3.31 -22.23
N SER A 70 6.78 3.90 -21.03
CA SER A 70 5.73 4.83 -20.60
C SER A 70 4.29 4.29 -20.61
N THR A 71 4.06 3.01 -20.94
CA THR A 71 2.70 2.48 -21.16
C THR A 71 2.08 1.80 -19.93
N GLY A 72 2.88 1.38 -18.95
CA GLY A 72 2.41 0.49 -17.87
C GLY A 72 2.62 0.96 -16.43
N GLY A 73 3.56 1.89 -16.18
CA GLY A 73 4.01 2.21 -14.80
C GLY A 73 4.56 0.99 -14.04
N VAL A 74 4.92 1.19 -12.76
CA VAL A 74 5.34 0.07 -11.90
C VAL A 74 4.13 -0.57 -11.23
N ARG A 75 3.99 -1.89 -11.43
CA ARG A 75 2.88 -2.69 -10.88
C ARG A 75 3.22 -3.33 -9.53
N HIS A 76 4.49 -3.60 -9.29
CA HIS A 76 4.98 -4.21 -8.05
C HIS A 76 6.42 -3.75 -7.79
N SER A 77 6.72 -3.42 -6.54
CA SER A 77 8.07 -3.11 -6.07
C SER A 77 8.40 -4.08 -4.94
N MET A 78 9.51 -4.80 -5.06
CA MET A 78 10.03 -5.71 -4.03
C MET A 78 11.49 -5.34 -3.78
N THR A 79 11.87 -5.20 -2.51
CA THR A 79 13.23 -4.87 -2.06
C THR A 79 13.70 -5.94 -1.09
#